data_AF-A0A382FK81-F1
#
_entry.id   AF-A0A382FK81-F1
#
_cell.length_a   1.000
_cell.length_b   1.000
_cell.length_c   1.000
_cell.angle_alpha   90.00
_cell.angle_beta   90.00
_cell.angle_gamma   90.00
#
_symmetry.space_group_name_H-M   'P 1'
#
loop_
_entity.id
_entity.type
_entity.pdbx_description
1 polymer ?
#
loop_
_entity_poly.entity_id
_entity_poly.type
_entity_poly.pdbx_seq_one_letter_code
_entity_poly.pdbx_strand_id
1 'polypeptide(L)' 'VVITDVIVSRDLTSAKVFFSVDADSNKIVVSLLNKASGFFRSSLSKTLDLRHTPTLSFIYDTTPNTGARIDDLLSKL' A
#
# COMPACT_ATOMS: atom_id res chain seq x y z
N VAL A 1 10.24 0.78 4.59
CA VAL A 1 8.96 0.70 3.86
C VAL A 1 8.09 -0.33 4.56
N VAL A 2 6.88 0.05 4.98
CA VAL A 2 5.93 -0.82 5.67
C VAL A 2 4.59 -0.72 4.93
N ILE A 3 3.93 -1.84 4.66
CA ILE A 3 2.58 -1.83 4.06
C ILE A 3 1.57 -1.55 5.16
N THR A 4 0.73 -0.54 4.97
CA THR A 4 -0.27 -0.11 5.95
C THR A 4 -1.65 -0.67 5.63
N ASP A 5 -2.03 -0.68 4.35
CA ASP A 5 -3.33 -1.19 3.90
C ASP A 5 -3.28 -1.63 2.43
N VAL A 6 -4.26 -2.44 2.02
CA VAL A 6 -4.45 -2.86 0.62
C VAL A 6 -5.93 -2.85 0.27
N ILE A 7 -6.31 -2.05 -0.72
CA ILE A 7 -7.66 -2.01 -1.28
C ILE A 7 -7.65 -2.70 -2.64
N VAL A 8 -8.43 -3.78 -2.77
CA VAL A 8 -8.57 -4.56 -4.00
C VAL A 8 -9.90 -4.24 -4.67
N SER A 9 -9.92 -4.15 -6.00
CA SER A 9 -11.16 -4.00 -6.75
C SER A 9 -12.06 -5.22 -6.60
N ARG A 10 -13.38 -5.03 -6.72
CA ARG A 10 -14.38 -6.09 -6.52
C ARG A 10 -14.21 -7.29 -7.48
N ASP A 11 -13.68 -7.02 -8.66
CA ASP A 11 -13.36 -8.01 -9.70
C ASP A 11 -11.94 -8.59 -9.58
N LEU A 12 -11.19 -8.20 -8.54
CA LEU A 12 -9.81 -8.62 -8.24
C LEU A 12 -8.78 -8.31 -9.33
N THR A 13 -9.09 -7.42 -10.28
CA THR A 13 -8.18 -7.09 -11.38
C THR A 13 -7.12 -6.04 -11.01
N SER A 14 -7.35 -5.26 -9.95
CA SER A 14 -6.44 -4.22 -9.48
C SER A 14 -6.38 -4.15 -7.96
N ALA A 15 -5.20 -3.77 -7.43
CA ALA A 15 -4.98 -3.55 -6.01
C ALA A 15 -4.17 -2.27 -5.79
N LYS A 16 -4.69 -1.40 -4.92
CA LYS A 16 -4.00 -0.23 -4.38
C LYS A 16 -3.33 -0.63 -3.08
N VAL A 17 -2.00 -0.55 -3.05
CA VAL A 17 -1.19 -0.92 -1.89
C VAL A 17 -0.70 0.36 -1.24
N PHE A 18 -1.19 0.63 -0.03
CA PHE A 18 -0.79 1.77 0.78
C PHE A 18 0.42 1.40 1.61
N PHE A 19 1.39 2.32 1.69
CA PHE A 19 2.61 2.08 2.42
C PHE A 19 3.12 3.33 3.12
N SER A 20 3.85 3.12 4.22
CA SER A 20 4.57 4.15 4.96
C SER A 20 6.09 3.99 4.78
N VAL A 21 6.78 5.12 4.74
CA VAL A 21 8.24 5.26 4.68
C VAL A 21 8.62 6.63 5.23
N ASP A 22 9.90 6.85 5.53
CA ASP A 22 10.40 8.16 5.92
C ASP A 22 10.00 9.24 4.91
N ALA A 23 9.54 10.39 5.41
CA ALA A 23 8.92 11.44 4.61
C ALA A 23 9.83 11.91 3.46
N ASP A 24 11.14 12.01 3.69
CA ASP A 24 12.11 12.45 2.68
C ASP A 24 12.28 11.45 1.53
N SER A 25 11.97 10.18 1.78
CA SER A 25 12.16 9.09 0.82
C SER A 25 10.91 8.81 -0.03
N ASN A 26 9.75 9.40 0.30
CA ASN A 26 8.46 8.99 -0.26
C ASN A 26 8.45 8.99 -1.80
N LYS A 27 8.89 10.06 -2.46
CA LYS A 27 8.78 10.21 -3.92
C LYS A 27 9.61 9.17 -4.66
N ILE A 28 10.84 8.95 -4.17
CA ILE A 28 11.78 7.99 -4.75
C ILE A 28 11.23 6.57 -4.56
N VAL A 29 10.79 6.25 -3.36
CA VAL A 29 10.28 4.91 -3.01
C VAL A 29 8.99 4.60 -3.79
N VAL A 30 8.04 5.54 -3.91
CA VAL A 30 6.84 5.37 -4.75
C VAL A 30 7.24 4.99 -6.18
N SER A 31 8.21 5.70 -6.78
CA SER A 31 8.67 5.42 -8.14
C SER A 31 9.30 4.03 -8.26
N LEU A 32 10.18 3.66 -7.32
CA LEU A 32 10.86 2.36 -7.32
C LEU A 32 9.88 1.20 -7.12
N LEU A 33 8.93 1.31 -6.19
CA LEU A 33 7.92 0.27 -5.96
C LEU A 33 7.01 0.07 -7.17
N ASN A 34 6.56 1.15 -7.81
CA ASN A 34 5.75 1.04 -9.01
C ASN A 34 6.53 0.43 -10.19
N LYS A 35 7.82 0.73 -10.34
CA LYS A 35 8.70 0.03 -11.31
C LYS A 35 8.87 -1.46 -10.98
N ALA A 36 8.97 -1.80 -9.70
CA ALA A 36 9.09 -3.17 -9.23
C ALA A 36 7.75 -3.94 -9.19
N SER A 37 6.62 -3.32 -9.54
CA SER A 37 5.29 -3.94 -9.50
C SER A 37 5.21 -5.28 -10.23
N GLY A 38 5.88 -5.42 -11.38
CA GLY A 38 5.93 -6.68 -12.14
C GLY A 38 6.63 -7.82 -11.39
N PHE A 39 7.69 -7.52 -10.64
CA PHE A 39 8.39 -8.49 -9.79
C PHE A 39 7.46 -9.00 -8.68
N PHE A 40 6.78 -8.09 -7.98
CA PHE A 40 5.82 -8.46 -6.93
C PHE A 40 4.65 -9.27 -7.48
N ARG A 41 4.09 -8.88 -8.64
CA ARG A 41 3.03 -9.66 -9.30
C ARG A 41 3.48 -11.09 -9.63
N SER A 42 4.70 -11.25 -10.12
CA SER A 42 5.26 -12.58 -10.43
C SER A 42 5.48 -13.45 -9.19
N SER A 43 5.77 -12.83 -8.04
CA SER A 43 5.85 -13.55 -6.77
C SER A 43 4.46 -13.93 -6.24
N LEU A 44 3.49 -13.00 -6.32
CA LEU A 44 2.11 -13.23 -5.90
C LEU A 44 1.43 -14.31 -6.74
N SER A 45 1.67 -14.37 -8.05
CA SER A 45 1.07 -15.38 -8.92
C SER A 45 1.47 -16.82 -8.57
N LYS A 46 2.60 -16.99 -7.85
CA LYS A 46 3.06 -18.31 -7.39
C LYS A 46 2.44 -18.71 -6.05
N THR A 47 1.87 -17.75 -5.32
CA THR A 47 1.38 -17.95 -3.95
C THR A 47 -0.15 -17.88 -3.90
N LEU A 48 -0.77 -17.04 -4.74
CA LEU A 48 -2.21 -16.85 -4.81
C LEU A 48 -2.80 -17.71 -5.92
N ASP A 49 -3.85 -18.47 -5.61
CA ASP A 49 -4.66 -19.19 -6.60
C ASP A 49 -5.70 -18.26 -7.23
N LEU A 50 -5.22 -17.35 -8.09
CA LEU A 50 -6.05 -16.42 -8.85
C LEU A 50 -5.82 -16.62 -10.34
N ARG A 51 -6.92 -16.60 -11.12
CA ARG A 51 -6.84 -16.68 -12.59
C ARG A 51 -6.00 -15.53 -13.19
N HIS A 52 -6.09 -14.34 -12.61
CA HIS A 52 -5.30 -13.17 -12.98
C HIS A 52 -4.78 -12.49 -11.73
N THR A 53 -3.46 -12.31 -11.64
CA THR A 53 -2.86 -11.53 -10.55
C THR A 53 -3.15 -10.04 -10.76
N PRO A 54 -3.72 -9.34 -9.76
CA PRO A 54 -4.09 -7.94 -9.87
C PRO A 54 -2.90 -7.07 -10.30
N THR A 55 -3.19 -5.98 -11.00
CA THR A 55 -2.22 -4.90 -11.16
C THR A 55 -1.99 -4.24 -9.81
N LEU A 56 -0.74 -3.92 -9.48
CA LEU A 56 -0.39 -3.31 -8.20
C LEU A 56 -0.06 -1.83 -8.44
N SER A 57 -0.69 -0.96 -7.66
CA SER A 57 -0.35 0.47 -7.61
C SER A 57 0.04 0.84 -6.20
N PHE A 58 1.27 1.33 -6.03
CA PHE A 58 1.80 1.70 -4.71
C PHE A 58 1.56 3.17 -4.43
N ILE A 59 0.90 3.44 -3.31
CA ILE A 59 0.46 4.78 -2.89
C ILE A 59 1.05 5.06 -1.52
N TYR A 60 1.74 6.19 -1.37
CA TYR A 60 2.21 6.63 -0.08
C TYR A 60 1.00 6.97 0.82
N ASP A 61 0.98 6.39 2.01
CA ASP A 61 -0.09 6.59 2.97
C ASP A 61 0.05 7.99 3.59
N THR A 62 -0.86 8.89 3.22
CA THR A 62 -0.93 10.25 3.77
C THR A 62 -1.74 10.31 5.05
N THR A 63 -2.38 9.22 5.47
CA THR A 63 -3.14 9.23 6.71
C THR A 63 -2.17 9.36 7.88
N PRO A 64 -2.33 10.40 8.75
CA PRO A 64 -1.60 10.44 10.00
C PRO A 64 -2.00 9.18 10.76
N ASN A 65 -0.99 8.41 11.16
CA ASN A 65 -1.08 7.21 11.98
C ASN A 65 -2.30 7.33 12.92
N THR A 66 -3.38 6.58 12.65
CA THR A 66 -4.72 6.85 13.22
C THR A 66 -4.72 6.93 14.75
N GLY A 67 -3.73 6.32 15.41
CA GLY A 67 -3.44 6.50 16.83
C GLY A 67 -3.35 7.95 17.28
N ALA A 68 -2.63 8.83 16.55
CA ALA A 68 -2.47 10.23 16.93
C ALA A 68 -3.80 11.03 16.85
N ARG A 69 -4.70 10.65 15.93
CA ARG A 69 -6.03 11.27 15.81
C ARG A 69 -6.98 10.80 16.90
N ILE A 70 -6.85 9.54 17.32
CA ILE A 70 -7.61 8.99 18.46
C ILE A 70 -7.11 9.63 19.76
N ASP A 71 -5.80 9.77 19.94
CA ASP A 71 -5.21 10.43 21.12
C ASP A 71 -5.62 11.93 21.20
N ASP A 72 -5.65 12.65 20.08
CA ASP A 72 -6.15 14.04 20.03
C ASP A 72 -7.65 14.14 20.36
N LEU A 73 -8.47 13.16 19.96
CA LEU A 73 -9.89 13.12 20.33
C LEU A 73 -10.09 12.73 21.80
N LEU A 74 -9.29 11.81 22.32
CA LEU A 74 -9.36 11.35 23.71
C LEU A 74 -8.83 12.40 24.70
N SER A 75 -7.82 13.19 24.32
CA SER A 75 -7.28 14.27 25.14
C SER A 75 -8.17 15.52 25.23
N LYS A 76 -9.23 15.60 24.41
CA LYS A 76 -10.24 16.67 24.41
C LYS A 76 -11.50 16.33 25.23
N LEU A 77 -11.51 15.17 25.88
CA LEU A 77 -12.50 14.75 26.89
C LEU A 77 -11.96 15.03 28.29
#